data_AF-A0AAW2YK97-F1
#
_entry.id   AF-A0AAW2YK97-F1
#
_cell.length_a   1.000
_cell.length_b   1.000
_cell.length_c   1.000
_cell.angle_alpha   90.00
_cell.angle_beta   90.00
_cell.angle_gamma   90.00
#
_symmetry.space_group_name_H-M   'P 1'
#
loop_
_entity.id
_entity.type
_entity.pdbx_description
1 polymer ?
#
loop_
_entity_poly.entity_id
_entity_poly.type
_entity_poly.pdbx_seq_one_letter_code
_entity_poly.pdbx_strand_id
1 'polypeptide(L)'
;MDEVVPFEVAKMNIGASINLEEFCKQNYQRVTTNYQKTVDEGINPYIGKINENLIKQSPSKLIDGFWLRRIKNQSFTSLQKTYPHIPTEVLKEAKSTLEVVFDEEDGEGVMDMNHVHIFENLLKQAHIDLPHNTTKEYVQDARIPDESFFSPCIQMGISVLQKELFLEMCGFTLNFEEIPTSVLQMRDALKKERLDDYYYLLHITIDNPASGHCYMARKALETLLAPYQVSSGEFSTDNDMWRKLFNGYVLATFMSPRAVLERLSSGAPGSSIIAKSVSLSAPSTIKHQEETRKISKDSTIREQMEGVMEKYAPYAACPLHRSVRIKGQPMDLAMSGISSAEFLDTLATSGWVKPGYPEESALVKSLSFGKKMFKVFDDNDQEVIKKWISSLPPRKQQRPTQDSNTNTTQSSLLAPLARTRNYIYLLLSTLCVLVFMSLSV
;
A
#
# COMPACT_ATOMS: atom_id res chain seq x y z
N MET A 1 -9.75 -18.48 1.37
CA MET A 1 -9.65 -17.49 0.28
C MET A 1 -11.06 -17.05 -0.06
N ASP A 2 -11.72 -16.37 0.89
CA ASP A 2 -13.11 -15.97 0.77
C ASP A 2 -13.20 -14.52 1.22
N GLU A 3 -13.36 -13.61 0.27
CA GLU A 3 -13.92 -12.25 0.38
C GLU A 3 -13.34 -11.33 -0.73
N VAL A 4 -13.49 -11.74 -1.99
CA VAL A 4 -13.56 -10.76 -3.08
C VAL A 4 -15.03 -10.66 -3.44
N VAL A 5 -15.62 -9.49 -3.20
CA VAL A 5 -17.07 -9.21 -3.20
C VAL A 5 -17.56 -9.07 -4.64
N PRO A 6 -18.19 -10.08 -5.25
CA PRO A 6 -18.63 -10.02 -6.64
C PRO A 6 -19.86 -9.12 -6.80
N PHE A 7 -20.53 -8.78 -5.70
CA PHE A 7 -21.82 -8.09 -5.69
C PHE A 7 -21.73 -6.58 -5.94
N GLU A 8 -20.62 -5.91 -5.58
CA GLU A 8 -20.38 -4.51 -5.95
C GLU A 8 -19.68 -4.36 -7.28
N VAL A 9 -18.83 -5.33 -7.62
CA VAL A 9 -18.33 -5.55 -8.99
C VAL A 9 -19.52 -5.64 -9.96
N ALA A 10 -20.58 -6.37 -9.58
CA ALA A 10 -21.84 -6.42 -10.34
C ALA A 10 -22.62 -5.09 -10.43
N LYS A 11 -22.38 -4.12 -9.54
CA LYS A 11 -23.01 -2.78 -9.61
C LYS A 11 -22.36 -1.89 -10.67
N MET A 12 -21.29 -2.33 -11.33
CA MET A 12 -20.80 -1.74 -12.59
C MET A 12 -21.75 -2.05 -13.75
N ASN A 13 -23.03 -1.67 -13.58
CA ASN A 13 -24.09 -1.89 -14.55
C ASN A 13 -23.77 -1.12 -15.82
N ILE A 14 -23.68 -1.82 -16.95
CA ILE A 14 -23.69 -1.23 -18.29
C ILE A 14 -24.93 -0.33 -18.40
N GLY A 15 -24.73 0.96 -18.64
CA GLY A 15 -25.80 1.97 -18.70
C GLY A 15 -25.83 2.97 -17.54
N ALA A 16 -24.91 2.88 -16.58
CA ALA A 16 -24.70 3.88 -15.52
C ALA A 16 -23.40 4.69 -15.73
N SER A 17 -23.15 5.67 -14.87
CA SER A 17 -21.86 6.36 -14.75
C SER A 17 -21.07 5.88 -13.52
N ILE A 18 -19.74 5.96 -13.55
CA ILE A 18 -18.88 5.56 -12.43
C ILE A 18 -17.77 6.57 -12.16
N ASN A 19 -17.51 6.83 -10.87
CA ASN A 19 -16.32 7.53 -10.40
C ASN A 19 -15.31 6.49 -9.85
N LEU A 20 -14.16 6.36 -10.52
CA LEU A 20 -13.16 5.34 -10.18
C LEU A 20 -12.39 5.65 -8.89
N GLU A 21 -12.20 6.93 -8.56
CA GLU A 21 -11.55 7.32 -7.31
C GLU A 21 -12.40 6.93 -6.10
N GLU A 22 -13.70 7.28 -6.13
CA GLU A 22 -14.63 6.93 -5.07
C GLU A 22 -14.80 5.40 -4.97
N PHE A 23 -14.79 4.69 -6.10
CA PHE A 23 -14.78 3.22 -6.10
C PHE A 23 -13.56 2.64 -5.36
N CYS A 24 -12.35 3.08 -5.70
CA CYS A 24 -11.12 2.59 -5.05
C CYS A 24 -11.10 2.91 -3.55
N LYS A 25 -11.58 4.11 -3.19
CA LYS A 25 -11.71 4.53 -1.79
C LYS A 25 -12.69 3.67 -1.01
N GLN A 26 -13.85 3.35 -1.57
CA GLN A 26 -14.83 2.44 -0.96
C GLN A 26 -14.26 1.02 -0.78
N ASN A 27 -13.54 0.50 -1.78
CA ASN A 27 -12.87 -0.79 -1.68
C ASN A 27 -11.83 -0.80 -0.55
N TYR A 28 -10.98 0.22 -0.47
CA TYR A 28 -9.99 0.35 0.61
C TYR A 28 -10.64 0.46 1.99
N GLN A 29 -11.72 1.24 2.14
CA GLN A 29 -12.48 1.34 3.38
C GLN A 29 -13.09 -0.01 3.81
N ARG A 30 -13.59 -0.80 2.85
CA ARG A 30 -14.07 -2.15 3.12
C ARG A 30 -12.96 -3.07 3.61
N VAL A 31 -11.82 -3.08 2.91
CA VAL A 31 -10.65 -3.90 3.29
C VAL A 31 -10.19 -3.58 4.71
N THR A 32 -10.07 -2.30 5.03
CA THR A 32 -9.63 -1.83 6.34
C THR A 32 -10.66 -2.10 7.43
N THR A 33 -11.96 -2.02 7.12
CA THR A 33 -13.04 -2.42 8.03
C THR A 33 -13.01 -3.93 8.34
N ASN A 34 -12.85 -4.78 7.32
CA ASN A 34 -12.75 -6.23 7.51
C ASN A 34 -11.49 -6.61 8.30
N TYR A 35 -10.37 -5.94 8.00
CA TYR A 35 -9.15 -6.11 8.78
C TYR A 35 -9.34 -5.67 10.23
N GLN A 36 -9.96 -4.50 10.47
CA GLN A 36 -10.26 -3.99 11.80
C GLN A 36 -11.09 -4.99 12.62
N LYS A 37 -12.10 -5.61 12.01
CA LYS A 37 -12.87 -6.69 12.66
C LYS A 37 -11.97 -7.85 13.13
N THR A 38 -11.03 -8.31 12.29
CA THR A 38 -10.12 -9.41 12.67
C THR A 38 -9.17 -9.03 13.81
N VAL A 39 -8.78 -7.76 13.87
CA VAL A 39 -7.97 -7.21 14.97
C VAL A 39 -8.78 -7.16 16.26
N ASP A 40 -10.04 -6.69 16.21
CA ASP A 40 -10.88 -6.55 17.40
C ASP A 40 -11.34 -7.89 17.97
N GLU A 41 -11.60 -8.88 17.11
CA GLU A 41 -11.90 -10.26 17.51
C GLU A 41 -10.64 -11.01 17.99
N GLY A 42 -9.45 -10.52 17.66
CA GLY A 42 -8.18 -11.19 17.96
C GLY A 42 -7.99 -12.50 17.17
N ILE A 43 -8.75 -12.69 16.09
CA ILE A 43 -8.75 -13.89 15.25
C ILE A 43 -8.06 -13.54 13.93
N ASN A 44 -6.86 -14.07 13.72
CA ASN A 44 -6.16 -13.97 12.43
C ASN A 44 -6.01 -15.39 11.85
N PRO A 45 -6.56 -15.66 10.66
CA PRO A 45 -6.65 -17.01 10.10
C PRO A 45 -5.31 -17.61 9.66
N TYR A 46 -4.25 -16.81 9.58
CA TYR A 46 -2.92 -17.24 9.15
C TYR A 46 -2.00 -17.65 10.31
N ILE A 47 -2.31 -17.23 11.55
CA ILE A 47 -1.52 -17.60 12.72
C ILE A 47 -1.56 -19.13 12.90
N GLY A 48 -0.39 -19.75 13.06
CA GLY A 48 -0.22 -21.19 13.18
C GLY A 48 -0.31 -21.94 11.84
N LYS A 49 -0.50 -21.24 10.72
CA LYS A 49 -0.61 -21.81 9.37
C LYS A 49 0.27 -21.08 8.34
N ILE A 50 1.32 -20.39 8.80
CA ILE A 50 2.14 -19.55 7.93
C ILE A 50 2.78 -20.36 6.81
N ASN A 51 3.45 -21.47 7.12
CA ASN A 51 4.15 -22.26 6.10
C ASN A 51 3.21 -22.80 5.02
N GLU A 52 2.05 -23.33 5.42
CA GLU A 52 1.01 -23.80 4.48
C GLU A 52 0.57 -22.66 3.55
N ASN A 53 0.36 -21.45 4.09
CA ASN A 53 -0.09 -20.31 3.30
C ASN A 53 1.01 -19.73 2.41
N LEU A 54 2.27 -19.70 2.86
CA LEU A 54 3.41 -19.29 2.03
C LEU A 54 3.60 -20.25 0.85
N ILE A 55 3.51 -21.57 1.08
CA ILE A 55 3.56 -22.57 0.01
C ILE A 55 2.40 -22.37 -0.97
N LYS A 56 1.17 -22.20 -0.47
CA LYS A 56 -0.01 -21.96 -1.33
C LYS A 56 0.08 -20.67 -2.16
N GLN A 57 0.72 -19.64 -1.63
CA GLN A 57 0.88 -18.36 -2.35
C GLN A 57 2.09 -18.36 -3.29
N SER A 58 3.06 -19.25 -3.07
CA SER A 58 4.33 -19.25 -3.80
C SER A 58 4.22 -19.25 -5.33
N PRO A 59 3.27 -19.96 -5.98
CA PRO A 59 3.18 -19.90 -7.45
C PRO A 59 2.86 -18.52 -7.99
N SER A 60 2.01 -17.75 -7.31
CA SER A 60 1.66 -16.37 -7.71
C SER A 60 2.79 -15.40 -7.35
N LYS A 61 3.39 -15.57 -6.17
CA LYS A 61 4.35 -14.63 -5.58
C LYS A 61 5.77 -14.75 -6.16
N LEU A 62 6.13 -15.94 -6.65
CA LEU A 62 7.41 -16.15 -7.34
C LEU A 62 7.39 -15.70 -8.81
N ILE A 63 6.28 -15.13 -9.28
CA ILE A 63 6.18 -14.47 -10.59
C ILE A 63 5.57 -13.07 -10.48
N ASP A 64 5.83 -12.39 -9.38
CA ASP A 64 5.30 -11.04 -9.17
C ASP A 64 5.68 -10.08 -10.32
N GLY A 65 4.75 -9.20 -10.68
CA GLY A 65 4.86 -8.33 -11.86
C GLY A 65 4.76 -9.02 -13.24
N PHE A 66 4.63 -10.34 -13.32
CA PHE A 66 4.80 -11.05 -14.61
C PHE A 66 3.71 -10.75 -15.64
N TRP A 67 2.51 -10.34 -15.22
CA TRP A 67 1.43 -9.92 -16.15
C TRP A 67 1.82 -8.68 -16.97
N LEU A 68 2.74 -7.85 -16.46
CA LEU A 68 3.29 -6.69 -17.15
C LEU A 68 4.60 -6.99 -17.88
N ARG A 69 5.21 -8.17 -17.72
CA ARG A 69 6.60 -8.49 -18.17
C ARG A 69 6.95 -8.07 -19.60
N ARG A 70 5.98 -8.11 -20.52
CA ARG A 70 6.19 -7.78 -21.94
C ARG A 70 5.87 -6.33 -22.30
N ILE A 71 5.43 -5.50 -21.35
CA ILE A 71 4.85 -4.18 -21.63
C ILE A 71 5.85 -3.27 -22.35
N LYS A 72 7.12 -3.31 -21.94
CA LYS A 72 8.20 -2.55 -22.57
C LYS A 72 8.59 -3.07 -23.96
N ASN A 73 8.42 -4.37 -24.21
CA ASN A 73 8.75 -5.00 -25.49
C ASN A 73 7.66 -4.76 -26.56
N GLN A 74 6.49 -4.30 -26.14
CA GLN A 74 5.41 -3.98 -27.05
C GLN A 74 5.62 -2.60 -27.68
N SER A 75 5.86 -2.57 -29.00
CA SER A 75 5.95 -1.30 -29.72
C SER A 75 4.62 -0.56 -29.73
N PHE A 76 4.66 0.76 -29.52
CA PHE A 76 3.47 1.62 -29.61
C PHE A 76 2.76 1.51 -30.96
N THR A 77 3.51 1.37 -32.06
CA THR A 77 2.94 1.18 -33.40
C THR A 77 2.11 -0.10 -33.48
N SER A 78 2.59 -1.20 -32.89
CA SER A 78 1.83 -2.45 -32.90
C SER A 78 0.58 -2.35 -32.01
N LEU A 79 0.68 -1.70 -30.85
CA LEU A 79 -0.47 -1.50 -29.97
C LEU A 79 -1.53 -0.60 -30.61
N GLN A 80 -1.11 0.50 -31.23
CA GLN A 80 -2.01 1.42 -31.95
C GLN A 80 -2.74 0.74 -33.10
N LYS A 81 -2.10 -0.19 -33.82
CA LYS A 81 -2.75 -0.99 -34.88
C LYS A 81 -3.84 -1.89 -34.32
N THR A 82 -3.68 -2.43 -33.11
CA THR A 82 -4.71 -3.24 -32.45
C THR A 82 -5.87 -2.38 -31.96
N TYR A 83 -5.59 -1.17 -31.46
CA TYR A 83 -6.59 -0.24 -30.92
C TYR A 83 -6.65 1.08 -31.70
N PRO A 84 -7.00 1.07 -33.00
CA PRO A 84 -6.93 2.26 -33.86
C PRO A 84 -7.94 3.36 -33.50
N HIS A 85 -8.95 3.03 -32.71
CA HIS A 85 -9.99 3.94 -32.24
C HIS A 85 -9.58 4.74 -31.01
N ILE A 86 -8.51 4.33 -30.31
CA ILE A 86 -8.01 5.03 -29.12
C ILE A 86 -6.93 6.03 -29.59
N PRO A 87 -7.01 7.32 -29.18
CA PRO A 87 -5.99 8.31 -29.51
C PRO A 87 -4.60 7.85 -29.08
N THR A 88 -3.59 8.11 -29.91
CA THR A 88 -2.22 7.65 -29.67
C THR A 88 -1.65 8.11 -28.35
N GLU A 89 -1.89 9.36 -27.97
CA GLU A 89 -1.36 9.90 -26.70
C GLU A 89 -2.03 9.26 -25.48
N VAL A 90 -3.32 8.92 -25.58
CA VAL A 90 -4.06 8.18 -24.53
C VAL A 90 -3.48 6.78 -24.33
N LEU A 91 -3.24 6.03 -25.42
CA LEU A 91 -2.60 4.71 -25.35
C LEU A 91 -1.19 4.78 -24.78
N LYS A 92 -0.41 5.78 -25.21
CA LYS A 92 0.95 5.98 -24.73
C LYS A 92 0.96 6.27 -23.23
N GLU A 93 0.14 7.21 -22.78
CA GLU A 93 0.07 7.60 -21.37
C GLU A 93 -0.33 6.41 -20.49
N ALA A 94 -1.41 5.70 -20.82
CA ALA A 94 -1.84 4.53 -20.05
C ALA A 94 -0.77 3.42 -20.01
N LYS A 95 -0.10 3.16 -21.15
CA LYS A 95 0.98 2.17 -21.21
C LYS A 95 2.19 2.61 -20.38
N SER A 96 2.62 3.85 -20.50
CA SER A 96 3.76 4.39 -19.73
C SER A 96 3.50 4.34 -18.23
N THR A 97 2.27 4.60 -17.79
CA THR A 97 1.90 4.45 -16.37
C THR A 97 2.10 3.02 -15.88
N LEU A 98 1.69 2.01 -16.66
CA LEU A 98 1.89 0.61 -16.31
C LEU A 98 3.34 0.12 -16.46
N GLU A 99 4.15 0.80 -17.30
CA GLU A 99 5.60 0.54 -17.34
C GLU A 99 6.28 0.92 -16.03
N VAL A 100 5.83 1.99 -15.37
CA VAL A 100 6.34 2.38 -14.04
C VAL A 100 6.00 1.31 -13.02
N VAL A 101 4.73 0.86 -12.96
CA VAL A 101 4.32 -0.24 -12.07
C VAL A 101 5.22 -1.46 -12.27
N PHE A 102 5.42 -1.88 -13.52
CA PHE A 102 6.31 -3.01 -13.81
C PHE A 102 7.76 -2.80 -13.34
N ASP A 103 8.30 -1.60 -13.50
CA ASP A 103 9.66 -1.29 -13.05
C ASP A 103 9.78 -1.41 -11.54
N GLU A 104 8.79 -0.95 -10.79
CA GLU A 104 8.78 -1.09 -9.33
C GLU A 104 8.68 -2.56 -8.91
N GLU A 105 7.80 -3.34 -9.55
CA GLU A 105 7.65 -4.79 -9.32
C GLU A 105 8.93 -5.59 -9.59
N ASP A 106 9.65 -5.25 -10.68
CA ASP A 106 10.93 -5.88 -11.04
C ASP A 106 12.09 -5.40 -10.13
N GLY A 107 11.83 -4.45 -9.22
CA GLY A 107 12.81 -3.87 -8.30
C GLY A 107 13.72 -2.82 -8.93
N GLU A 108 13.30 -2.22 -10.04
CA GLU A 108 14.02 -1.17 -10.79
C GLU A 108 15.44 -1.60 -11.21
N GLY A 109 15.63 -2.92 -11.42
CA GLY A 109 16.93 -3.53 -11.72
C GLY A 109 17.85 -3.72 -10.51
N VAL A 110 17.39 -3.45 -9.30
CA VAL A 110 18.10 -3.68 -8.03
C VAL A 110 17.59 -4.98 -7.40
N MET A 111 18.46 -6.00 -7.30
CA MET A 111 18.06 -7.33 -6.83
C MET A 111 17.44 -7.32 -5.43
N ASP A 112 17.97 -6.52 -4.51
CA ASP A 112 17.43 -6.42 -3.14
C ASP A 112 16.03 -5.80 -3.09
N MET A 113 15.64 -5.09 -4.16
CA MET A 113 14.32 -4.49 -4.32
C MET A 113 13.37 -5.35 -5.16
N ASN A 114 13.86 -6.40 -5.83
CA ASN A 114 13.03 -7.26 -6.66
C ASN A 114 12.04 -8.06 -5.80
N HIS A 115 10.74 -7.94 -6.10
CA HIS A 115 9.69 -8.50 -5.24
C HIS A 115 9.76 -10.03 -5.15
N VAL A 116 10.05 -10.71 -6.26
CA VAL A 116 10.26 -12.16 -6.30
C VAL A 116 11.42 -12.54 -5.39
N HIS A 117 12.55 -11.82 -5.47
CA HIS A 117 13.71 -12.09 -4.61
C HIS A 117 13.42 -11.87 -3.12
N ILE A 118 12.68 -10.81 -2.77
CA ILE A 118 12.25 -10.56 -1.39
C ILE A 118 11.39 -11.73 -0.88
N PHE A 119 10.47 -12.24 -1.71
CA PHE A 119 9.65 -13.39 -1.35
C PHE A 119 10.46 -14.70 -1.23
N GLU A 120 11.41 -14.95 -2.12
CA GLU A 120 12.34 -16.08 -2.00
C GLU A 120 13.11 -16.05 -0.68
N ASN A 121 13.57 -14.87 -0.26
CA ASN A 121 14.28 -14.71 1.01
C ASN A 121 13.36 -14.99 2.21
N LEU A 122 12.09 -14.60 2.14
CA LEU A 122 11.08 -14.99 3.14
C LEU A 122 10.91 -16.52 3.21
N LEU A 123 10.77 -17.21 2.06
CA LEU A 123 10.66 -18.68 2.03
C LEU A 123 11.88 -19.36 2.69
N LYS A 124 13.09 -18.88 2.38
CA LYS A 124 14.33 -19.38 2.98
C LYS A 124 14.36 -19.17 4.50
N GLN A 125 13.98 -17.98 4.98
CA GLN A 125 13.92 -17.68 6.41
C GLN A 125 12.86 -18.51 7.14
N ALA A 126 11.75 -18.84 6.48
CA ALA A 126 10.71 -19.72 7.00
C ALA A 126 11.08 -21.22 6.92
N HIS A 127 12.30 -21.56 6.45
CA HIS A 127 12.77 -22.91 6.21
C HIS A 127 11.88 -23.72 5.26
N ILE A 128 11.31 -23.06 4.26
CA ILE A 128 10.49 -23.66 3.21
C ILE A 128 11.39 -23.93 2.00
N ASP A 129 11.76 -25.19 1.82
CA ASP A 129 12.50 -25.66 0.65
C ASP A 129 11.51 -26.14 -0.42
N LEU A 130 11.42 -25.38 -1.53
CA LEU A 130 10.63 -25.70 -2.71
C LEU A 130 11.59 -25.83 -3.90
N PRO A 131 11.30 -26.71 -4.88
CA PRO A 131 12.06 -26.71 -6.13
C PRO A 131 11.99 -25.34 -6.81
N HIS A 132 12.94 -25.04 -7.70
CA HIS A 132 12.91 -23.77 -8.43
C HIS A 132 11.64 -23.68 -9.29
N ASN A 133 10.95 -22.53 -9.29
CA ASN A 133 9.62 -22.36 -9.89
C ASN A 133 9.54 -22.58 -11.42
N THR A 134 10.67 -22.69 -12.10
CA THR A 134 10.78 -23.03 -13.54
C THR A 134 10.90 -24.53 -13.81
N THR A 135 10.91 -25.36 -12.77
CA THR A 135 11.16 -26.80 -12.87
C THR A 135 9.86 -27.61 -12.89
N LYS A 136 9.93 -28.83 -13.42
CA LYS A 136 8.78 -29.75 -13.40
C LYS A 136 8.49 -30.21 -11.98
N GLU A 137 9.54 -30.38 -11.18
CA GLU A 137 9.50 -30.76 -9.78
C GLU A 137 8.66 -29.78 -8.96
N TYR A 138 8.76 -28.47 -9.23
CA TYR A 138 7.94 -27.45 -8.55
C TYR A 138 6.44 -27.64 -8.84
N VAL A 139 6.08 -27.83 -10.11
CA VAL A 139 4.68 -28.05 -10.53
C VAL A 139 4.13 -29.37 -9.99
N GLN A 140 5.00 -30.35 -9.71
CA GLN A 140 4.65 -31.66 -9.17
C GLN A 140 4.75 -31.75 -7.65
N ASP A 141 5.10 -30.66 -6.96
CA ASP A 141 5.22 -30.66 -5.51
C ASP A 141 3.84 -30.79 -4.86
N ALA A 142 3.58 -31.93 -4.22
CA ALA A 142 2.29 -32.26 -3.64
C ALA A 142 1.85 -31.32 -2.49
N ARG A 143 2.73 -30.44 -2.00
CA ARG A 143 2.38 -29.43 -0.99
C ARG A 143 1.68 -28.21 -1.62
N ILE A 144 1.80 -28.00 -2.93
CA ILE A 144 1.18 -26.91 -3.67
C ILE A 144 -0.15 -27.41 -4.25
N PRO A 145 -1.32 -26.91 -3.80
CA PRO A 145 -2.59 -27.30 -4.37
C PRO A 145 -2.75 -26.83 -5.83
N ASP A 146 -3.50 -27.58 -6.64
CA ASP A 146 -3.76 -27.22 -8.04
C ASP A 146 -4.36 -25.82 -8.20
N GLU A 147 -5.23 -25.40 -7.28
CA GLU A 147 -5.85 -24.07 -7.30
C GLU A 147 -4.85 -22.92 -7.16
N SER A 148 -3.69 -23.16 -6.54
CA SER A 148 -2.63 -22.16 -6.40
C SER A 148 -2.02 -21.75 -7.73
N PHE A 149 -2.18 -22.55 -8.79
CA PHE A 149 -1.70 -22.24 -10.12
C PHE A 149 -2.68 -21.37 -10.94
N PHE A 150 -3.90 -21.12 -10.48
CA PHE A 150 -4.88 -20.35 -11.26
C PHE A 150 -4.44 -18.90 -11.50
N SER A 151 -4.07 -18.20 -10.43
CA SER A 151 -3.56 -16.82 -10.52
C SER A 151 -2.34 -16.69 -11.43
N PRO A 152 -1.25 -17.47 -11.26
CA PRO A 152 -0.08 -17.33 -12.11
C PRO A 152 -0.35 -17.72 -13.57
N CYS A 153 -1.21 -18.71 -13.84
CA CYS A 153 -1.62 -19.02 -15.21
C CYS A 153 -2.31 -17.83 -15.90
N ILE A 154 -3.16 -17.09 -15.17
CA ILE A 154 -3.80 -15.88 -15.68
C ILE A 154 -2.75 -14.79 -15.96
N GLN A 155 -1.86 -14.52 -14.99
CA GLN A 155 -0.80 -13.52 -15.15
C GLN A 155 0.08 -13.81 -16.37
N MET A 156 0.51 -15.07 -16.53
CA MET A 156 1.28 -15.51 -17.69
C MET A 156 0.48 -15.41 -18.99
N GLY A 157 -0.81 -15.78 -18.98
CA GLY A 157 -1.71 -15.69 -20.12
C GLY A 157 -1.87 -14.25 -20.62
N ILE A 158 -2.12 -13.31 -19.70
CA ILE A 158 -2.18 -11.87 -20.00
C ILE A 158 -0.84 -11.39 -20.57
N SER A 159 0.28 -11.78 -19.96
CA SER A 159 1.61 -11.40 -20.43
C SER A 159 1.88 -11.87 -21.86
N VAL A 160 1.52 -13.11 -22.21
CA VAL A 160 1.70 -13.66 -23.55
C VAL A 160 0.80 -12.97 -24.59
N LEU A 161 -0.46 -12.68 -24.21
CA LEU A 161 -1.48 -12.08 -25.06
C LEU A 161 -1.62 -10.56 -24.85
N GLN A 162 -0.59 -9.92 -24.32
CA GLN A 162 -0.67 -8.56 -23.80
C GLN A 162 -1.12 -7.52 -24.83
N LYS A 163 -0.86 -7.77 -26.12
CA LYS A 163 -1.29 -6.89 -27.20
C LYS A 163 -2.78 -7.00 -27.49
N GLU A 164 -3.32 -8.20 -27.47
CA GLU A 164 -4.73 -8.49 -27.67
C GLU A 164 -5.57 -8.17 -26.43
N LEU A 165 -4.96 -8.30 -25.24
CA LEU A 165 -5.58 -8.10 -23.93
C LEU A 165 -5.09 -6.85 -23.21
N PHE A 166 -4.64 -5.81 -23.92
CA PHE A 166 -4.06 -4.63 -23.28
C PHE A 166 -5.08 -3.93 -22.35
N LEU A 167 -6.33 -3.79 -22.80
CA LEU A 167 -7.38 -3.15 -22.00
C LEU A 167 -7.76 -4.03 -20.80
N GLU A 168 -7.91 -5.32 -21.00
CA GLU A 168 -8.14 -6.30 -19.93
C GLU A 168 -6.96 -6.32 -18.94
N MET A 169 -5.72 -6.17 -19.41
CA MET A 169 -4.54 -6.04 -18.55
C MET A 169 -4.60 -4.79 -17.67
N CYS A 170 -4.98 -3.63 -18.22
CA CYS A 170 -5.12 -2.42 -17.42
C CYS A 170 -6.11 -2.61 -16.27
N GLY A 171 -7.27 -3.20 -16.56
CA GLY A 171 -8.27 -3.50 -15.53
C GLY A 171 -7.81 -4.55 -14.52
N PHE A 172 -7.12 -5.59 -15.00
CA PHE A 172 -6.50 -6.61 -14.15
C PHE A 172 -5.53 -5.97 -13.16
N THR A 173 -4.67 -5.07 -13.64
CA THR A 173 -3.71 -4.36 -12.78
C THR A 173 -4.43 -3.59 -11.68
N LEU A 174 -5.51 -2.85 -11.97
CA LEU A 174 -6.21 -2.11 -10.91
C LEU A 174 -6.66 -3.01 -9.75
N ASN A 175 -7.27 -4.16 -10.04
CA ASN A 175 -7.70 -5.06 -8.97
C ASN A 175 -6.52 -5.78 -8.30
N PHE A 176 -5.51 -6.16 -9.07
CA PHE A 176 -4.36 -6.90 -8.55
C PHE A 176 -3.50 -6.04 -7.60
N GLU A 177 -3.44 -4.73 -7.87
CA GLU A 177 -2.80 -3.71 -7.02
C GLU A 177 -3.72 -3.18 -5.90
N GLU A 178 -4.97 -3.64 -5.78
CA GLU A 178 -5.77 -3.32 -4.60
C GLU A 178 -5.31 -4.17 -3.42
N ILE A 179 -4.94 -3.54 -2.31
CA ILE A 179 -4.51 -4.24 -1.09
C ILE A 179 -5.66 -5.11 -0.56
N PRO A 180 -5.53 -6.45 -0.51
CA PRO A 180 -6.57 -7.29 0.07
C PRO A 180 -6.40 -7.43 1.59
N THR A 181 -7.49 -7.71 2.31
CA THR A 181 -7.47 -7.93 3.76
C THR A 181 -6.48 -9.05 4.17
N SER A 182 -6.32 -10.07 3.32
CA SER A 182 -5.37 -11.17 3.53
C SER A 182 -3.92 -10.72 3.64
N VAL A 183 -3.50 -9.68 2.91
CA VAL A 183 -2.12 -9.14 2.98
C VAL A 183 -1.86 -8.52 4.35
N LEU A 184 -2.82 -7.73 4.86
CA LEU A 184 -2.74 -7.12 6.20
C LEU A 184 -2.67 -8.21 7.29
N GLN A 185 -3.50 -9.24 7.18
CA GLN A 185 -3.53 -10.35 8.12
C GLN A 185 -2.25 -11.20 8.05
N MET A 186 -1.77 -11.52 6.86
CA MET A 186 -0.56 -12.32 6.68
C MET A 186 0.67 -11.62 7.27
N ARG A 187 0.79 -10.31 7.05
CA ARG A 187 1.82 -9.48 7.68
C ARG A 187 1.78 -9.58 9.20
N ASP A 188 0.61 -9.43 9.81
CA ASP A 188 0.46 -9.51 11.26
C ASP A 188 0.78 -10.90 11.81
N ALA A 189 0.43 -11.96 11.08
CA ALA A 189 0.78 -13.33 11.44
C ALA A 189 2.31 -13.55 11.41
N LEU A 190 2.98 -13.13 10.33
CA LEU A 190 4.44 -13.20 10.19
C LEU A 190 5.15 -12.49 11.35
N LYS A 191 4.73 -11.27 11.66
CA LYS A 191 5.28 -10.52 12.81
C LYS A 191 5.08 -11.23 14.14
N LYS A 192 3.91 -11.83 14.35
CA LYS A 192 3.61 -12.56 15.60
C LYS A 192 4.51 -13.79 15.76
N GLU A 193 4.84 -14.45 14.67
CA GLU A 193 5.73 -15.62 14.64
C GLU A 193 7.21 -15.25 14.45
N ARG A 194 7.53 -13.94 14.44
CA ARG A 194 8.91 -13.39 14.31
C ARG A 194 9.59 -13.78 12.99
N LEU A 195 8.80 -13.91 11.94
CA LEU A 195 9.28 -14.03 10.55
C LEU A 195 9.31 -12.65 9.88
N ASP A 196 10.11 -12.55 8.82
CA ASP A 196 10.17 -11.35 8.01
C ASP A 196 8.82 -11.05 7.35
N ASP A 197 8.30 -9.84 7.57
CA ASP A 197 7.02 -9.38 7.05
C ASP A 197 7.18 -8.42 5.87
N TYR A 198 8.42 -8.18 5.42
CA TYR A 198 8.73 -7.06 4.53
C TYR A 198 8.07 -7.18 3.15
N TYR A 199 7.98 -8.37 2.56
CA TYR A 199 7.26 -8.57 1.28
C TYR A 199 5.81 -8.05 1.34
N TYR A 200 5.09 -8.36 2.43
CA TYR A 200 3.70 -7.93 2.60
C TYR A 200 3.59 -6.46 3.04
N LEU A 201 4.54 -5.98 3.84
CA LEU A 201 4.64 -4.56 4.19
C LEU A 201 4.89 -3.70 2.95
N LEU A 202 5.73 -4.16 2.03
CA LEU A 202 6.06 -3.48 0.79
C LEU A 202 4.79 -3.22 -0.03
N HIS A 203 3.98 -4.25 -0.29
CA HIS A 203 2.70 -4.13 -1.00
C HIS A 203 1.68 -3.26 -0.27
N ILE A 204 1.64 -3.28 1.07
CA ILE A 204 0.79 -2.34 1.83
C ILE A 204 1.19 -0.88 1.57
N THR A 205 2.47 -0.62 1.32
CA THR A 205 2.99 0.74 1.12
C THR A 205 2.92 1.19 -0.33
N ILE A 206 3.45 0.41 -1.26
CA ILE A 206 3.60 0.81 -2.66
C ILE A 206 2.29 0.68 -3.44
N ASP A 207 1.35 -0.15 -2.99
CA ASP A 207 0.05 -0.34 -3.67
C ASP A 207 -1.02 0.63 -3.17
N ASN A 208 -0.63 1.68 -2.42
CA ASN A 208 -1.60 2.56 -1.77
C ASN A 208 -2.46 3.34 -2.80
N PRO A 209 -3.75 3.62 -2.51
CA PRO A 209 -4.64 4.29 -3.48
C PRO A 209 -4.38 5.79 -3.67
N ALA A 210 -3.52 6.42 -2.86
CA ALA A 210 -3.28 7.86 -2.90
C ALA A 210 -2.20 8.25 -3.91
N SER A 211 -1.18 7.42 -4.07
CA SER A 211 -0.03 7.66 -4.97
C SER A 211 0.64 6.41 -5.52
N GLY A 212 0.33 5.24 -4.94
CA GLY A 212 0.95 3.97 -5.26
C GLY A 212 0.41 3.29 -6.52
N HIS A 213 0.67 2.00 -6.69
CA HIS A 213 0.26 1.23 -7.87
C HIS A 213 -1.25 1.22 -8.09
N CYS A 214 -2.06 1.14 -7.03
CA CYS A 214 -3.52 1.27 -7.14
C CYS A 214 -3.92 2.63 -7.75
N TYR A 215 -3.28 3.73 -7.32
CA TYR A 215 -3.47 5.06 -7.91
C TYR A 215 -3.07 5.07 -9.39
N MET A 216 -1.89 4.53 -9.72
CA MET A 216 -1.36 4.51 -11.08
C MET A 216 -2.26 3.69 -12.01
N ALA A 217 -2.69 2.50 -11.59
CA ALA A 217 -3.59 1.64 -12.35
C ALA A 217 -4.96 2.31 -12.57
N ARG A 218 -5.53 2.93 -11.53
CA ARG A 218 -6.75 3.73 -11.66
C ARG A 218 -6.54 4.86 -12.67
N LYS A 219 -5.42 5.57 -12.59
CA LYS A 219 -5.12 6.69 -13.48
C LYS A 219 -5.03 6.24 -14.94
N ALA A 220 -4.41 5.08 -15.20
CA ALA A 220 -4.38 4.49 -16.53
C ALA A 220 -5.79 4.20 -17.07
N LEU A 221 -6.70 3.69 -16.23
CA LEU A 221 -8.11 3.48 -16.59
C LEU A 221 -8.83 4.80 -16.89
N GLU A 222 -8.67 5.81 -16.04
CA GLU A 222 -9.25 7.15 -16.24
C GLU A 222 -8.77 7.79 -17.53
N THR A 223 -7.47 7.68 -17.84
CA THR A 223 -6.88 8.18 -19.08
C THR A 223 -7.51 7.48 -20.30
N LEU A 224 -7.69 6.16 -20.24
CA LEU A 224 -8.38 5.41 -21.30
C LEU A 224 -9.85 5.84 -21.44
N LEU A 225 -10.56 6.02 -20.33
CA LEU A 225 -11.99 6.36 -20.29
C LEU A 225 -12.30 7.84 -20.49
N ALA A 226 -11.31 8.74 -20.48
CA ALA A 226 -11.49 10.17 -20.65
C ALA A 226 -12.39 10.56 -21.85
N PRO A 227 -12.33 9.91 -23.03
CA PRO A 227 -13.24 10.20 -24.14
C PRO A 227 -14.72 9.88 -23.86
N TYR A 228 -15.01 9.10 -22.81
CA TYR A 228 -16.35 8.65 -22.40
C TYR A 228 -16.83 9.31 -21.10
N GLN A 229 -16.19 10.41 -20.70
CA GLN A 229 -16.59 11.18 -19.52
C GLN A 229 -17.97 11.82 -19.74
N VAL A 230 -18.88 11.67 -18.77
CA VAL A 230 -20.27 12.15 -18.85
C VAL A 230 -20.55 13.31 -17.88
N SER A 231 -19.76 13.42 -16.81
CA SER A 231 -19.81 14.51 -15.83
C SER A 231 -18.43 14.65 -15.16
N SER A 232 -18.25 15.64 -14.28
CA SER A 232 -16.99 15.79 -13.54
C SER A 232 -16.73 14.52 -12.72
N GLY A 233 -15.63 13.84 -13.01
CA GLY A 233 -15.22 12.61 -12.33
C GLY A 233 -16.02 11.33 -12.68
N GLU A 234 -17.03 11.36 -13.55
CA GLU A 234 -17.80 10.15 -13.90
C GLU A 234 -17.69 9.75 -15.39
N PHE A 235 -17.64 8.44 -15.63
CA PHE A 235 -17.50 7.85 -16.97
C PHE A 235 -18.69 6.96 -17.32
N SER A 236 -19.09 6.96 -18.60
CA SER A 236 -20.08 6.01 -19.10
C SER A 236 -19.56 4.58 -19.02
N THR A 237 -20.42 3.68 -18.54
CA THR A 237 -20.18 2.23 -18.53
C THR A 237 -20.77 1.52 -19.76
N ASP A 238 -21.49 2.27 -20.62
CA ASP A 238 -22.13 1.74 -21.83
C ASP A 238 -21.22 1.86 -23.05
N ASN A 239 -20.07 1.19 -23.01
CA ASN A 239 -19.15 1.11 -24.14
C ASN A 239 -18.25 -0.14 -24.05
N ASP A 240 -17.68 -0.53 -25.19
CA ASP A 240 -16.82 -1.73 -25.26
C ASP A 240 -15.52 -1.56 -24.47
N MET A 241 -14.99 -0.33 -24.37
CA MET A 241 -13.77 -0.06 -23.61
C MET A 241 -13.95 -0.35 -22.12
N TRP A 242 -15.03 0.16 -21.53
CA TRP A 242 -15.43 -0.14 -20.17
C TRP A 242 -15.56 -1.65 -19.94
N ARG A 243 -16.27 -2.35 -20.83
CA ARG A 243 -16.46 -3.80 -20.73
C ARG A 243 -15.13 -4.55 -20.68
N LYS A 244 -14.14 -4.15 -21.48
CA LYS A 244 -12.82 -4.78 -21.50
C LYS A 244 -12.01 -4.50 -20.23
N LEU A 245 -11.95 -3.24 -19.81
CA LEU A 245 -11.33 -2.86 -18.53
C LEU A 245 -11.96 -3.64 -17.38
N PHE A 246 -13.30 -3.67 -17.33
CA PHE A 246 -14.02 -4.38 -16.28
C PHE A 246 -13.83 -5.89 -16.32
N ASN A 247 -13.81 -6.53 -17.50
CA ASN A 247 -13.50 -7.96 -17.63
C ASN A 247 -12.12 -8.28 -17.06
N GLY A 248 -11.14 -7.40 -17.31
CA GLY A 248 -9.81 -7.47 -16.69
C GLY A 248 -9.86 -7.42 -15.17
N TYR A 249 -10.55 -6.43 -14.62
CA TYR A 249 -10.72 -6.25 -13.18
C TYR A 249 -11.39 -7.48 -12.54
N VAL A 250 -12.43 -8.04 -13.16
CA VAL A 250 -13.09 -9.28 -12.70
C VAL A 250 -12.15 -10.49 -12.77
N LEU A 251 -11.32 -10.59 -13.80
CA LEU A 251 -10.40 -11.71 -14.00
C LEU A 251 -9.37 -11.81 -12.85
N ALA A 252 -8.97 -10.69 -12.27
CA ALA A 252 -8.08 -10.62 -11.11
C ALA A 252 -8.73 -11.05 -9.78
N THR A 253 -10.06 -11.23 -9.73
CA THR A 253 -10.73 -11.78 -8.53
C THR A 253 -10.43 -13.26 -8.29
N PHE A 254 -9.77 -13.92 -9.24
CA PHE A 254 -9.37 -15.34 -9.21
C PHE A 254 -10.52 -16.32 -8.97
N MET A 255 -11.75 -15.89 -9.20
CA MET A 255 -12.92 -16.76 -9.23
C MET A 255 -13.02 -17.47 -10.59
N SER A 256 -13.48 -18.72 -10.58
CA SER A 256 -13.82 -19.36 -11.86
C SER A 256 -14.96 -18.56 -12.53
N PRO A 257 -14.96 -18.41 -13.87
CA PRO A 257 -16.06 -17.74 -14.58
C PRO A 257 -17.43 -18.33 -14.22
N ARG A 258 -17.48 -19.65 -13.94
CA ARG A 258 -18.68 -20.34 -13.44
C ARG A 258 -19.08 -19.88 -12.04
N ALA A 259 -18.15 -19.74 -11.10
CA ALA A 259 -18.44 -19.23 -9.75
C ALA A 259 -18.85 -17.75 -9.77
N VAL A 260 -18.29 -16.93 -10.69
CA VAL A 260 -18.73 -15.55 -10.92
C VAL A 260 -20.16 -15.56 -11.47
N LEU A 261 -20.42 -16.31 -12.53
CA LEU A 261 -21.74 -16.41 -13.15
C LEU A 261 -22.80 -17.01 -12.23
N GLU A 262 -22.49 -18.05 -11.46
CA GLU A 262 -23.40 -18.65 -10.47
C GLU A 262 -23.69 -17.65 -9.34
N ARG A 263 -22.73 -16.85 -8.88
CA ARG A 263 -22.97 -15.79 -7.88
C ARG A 263 -23.76 -14.59 -8.45
N LEU A 264 -23.52 -14.20 -9.69
CA LEU A 264 -24.28 -13.16 -10.39
C LEU A 264 -25.72 -13.61 -10.68
N SER A 265 -25.92 -14.88 -11.03
CA SER A 265 -27.21 -15.44 -11.46
C SER A 265 -28.08 -15.92 -10.29
N SER A 266 -27.47 -16.29 -9.15
CA SER A 266 -28.21 -16.86 -8.02
C SER A 266 -28.95 -15.84 -7.17
N GLY A 267 -28.68 -14.53 -7.32
CA GLY A 267 -29.28 -13.48 -6.48
C GLY A 267 -29.19 -13.80 -4.97
N ALA A 268 -28.22 -14.63 -4.57
CA ALA A 268 -28.32 -15.38 -3.34
C ALA A 268 -28.01 -14.51 -2.11
N PRO A 269 -28.66 -14.79 -0.97
CA PRO A 269 -28.70 -13.91 0.17
C PRO A 269 -27.37 -13.93 0.94
N GLY A 270 -26.50 -12.95 0.68
CA GLY A 270 -25.83 -12.20 1.75
C GLY A 270 -26.73 -11.06 2.29
N SER A 271 -28.00 -11.07 1.90
CA SER A 271 -28.94 -9.95 1.99
C SER A 271 -29.61 -9.74 3.35
N SER A 272 -29.04 -10.24 4.46
CA SER A 272 -29.54 -9.91 5.81
C SER A 272 -28.58 -9.12 6.70
N ILE A 273 -27.37 -8.77 6.24
CA ILE A 273 -26.47 -7.87 7.01
C ILE A 273 -26.18 -6.56 6.27
N ILE A 274 -26.33 -6.48 4.95
CA ILE A 274 -26.02 -5.26 4.17
C ILE A 274 -27.29 -4.51 3.70
N ALA A 275 -28.45 -5.16 3.66
CA ALA A 275 -29.71 -4.53 3.25
C ALA A 275 -30.26 -3.48 4.24
N LYS A 276 -29.63 -3.31 5.43
CA LYS A 276 -29.96 -2.24 6.37
C LYS A 276 -29.03 -1.03 6.31
N SER A 277 -27.94 -1.06 5.54
CA SER A 277 -27.01 0.08 5.43
C SER A 277 -27.07 0.81 4.09
N VAL A 278 -27.83 0.33 3.12
CA VAL A 278 -28.09 1.06 1.86
C VAL A 278 -29.55 1.49 1.80
N SER A 279 -29.95 2.36 2.73
CA SER A 279 -30.84 3.44 2.31
C SER A 279 -29.95 4.40 1.55
N LEU A 280 -30.03 4.38 0.21
CA LEU A 280 -29.63 5.52 -0.61
C LEU A 280 -30.52 6.69 -0.16
N SER A 281 -30.18 7.34 0.94
CA SER A 281 -30.56 8.73 1.13
C SER A 281 -29.98 9.44 -0.07
N ALA A 282 -30.88 10.03 -0.87
CA ALA A 282 -30.54 10.98 -1.93
C ALA A 282 -29.34 11.82 -1.49
N PRO A 283 -28.39 12.11 -2.39
CA PRO A 283 -27.15 12.79 -2.03
C PRO A 283 -27.50 14.02 -1.20
N SER A 284 -27.24 13.93 0.11
CA SER A 284 -27.12 15.13 0.90
C SER A 284 -26.02 15.89 0.21
N THR A 285 -26.31 17.13 -0.14
CA THR A 285 -25.47 18.03 -0.89
C THR A 285 -24.19 18.30 -0.08
N ILE A 286 -23.31 17.31 0.01
CA ILE A 286 -21.89 17.54 0.18
C ILE A 286 -21.49 18.09 -1.17
N LYS A 287 -21.34 19.41 -1.22
CA LYS A 287 -20.65 20.06 -2.33
C LYS A 287 -19.27 19.43 -2.38
N HIS A 288 -19.10 18.39 -3.20
CA HIS A 288 -17.79 17.96 -3.64
C HIS A 288 -17.27 19.06 -4.53
N GLN A 289 -16.59 20.02 -3.90
CA GLN A 289 -15.53 20.74 -4.58
C GLN A 289 -14.50 19.67 -4.90
N GLU A 290 -14.42 19.26 -6.17
CA GLU A 290 -13.14 18.91 -6.79
C GLU A 290 -12.26 20.16 -6.71
N GLU A 291 -11.79 20.45 -5.51
CA GLU A 291 -10.58 21.19 -5.28
C GLU A 291 -9.61 20.17 -4.71
N THR A 292 -9.03 19.33 -5.58
CA THR A 292 -7.56 19.37 -5.56
C THR A 292 -7.26 20.85 -5.68
N ARG A 293 -6.98 21.55 -4.57
CA ARG A 293 -6.35 22.86 -4.64
C ARG A 293 -5.19 22.59 -5.59
N LYS A 294 -5.27 23.09 -6.82
CA LYS A 294 -4.09 23.28 -7.65
C LYS A 294 -3.26 24.17 -6.76
N ILE A 295 -2.36 23.55 -6.01
CA ILE A 295 -1.47 24.19 -5.08
C ILE A 295 -0.87 25.32 -5.91
N SER A 296 -1.32 26.54 -5.62
CA SER A 296 -0.91 27.71 -6.39
C SER A 296 0.62 27.73 -6.37
N LYS A 297 1.26 28.23 -7.43
CA LYS A 297 2.72 28.50 -7.36
C LYS A 297 3.09 29.38 -6.16
N ASP A 298 2.10 30.11 -5.61
CA ASP A 298 2.23 31.01 -4.46
C ASP A 298 1.83 30.38 -3.11
N SER A 299 1.44 29.10 -3.06
CA SER A 299 1.10 28.44 -1.80
C SER A 299 2.32 28.39 -0.88
N THR A 300 2.14 28.68 0.39
CA THR A 300 3.18 28.48 1.41
C THR A 300 3.55 27.00 1.53
N ILE A 301 4.77 26.71 1.99
CA ILE A 301 5.20 25.32 2.21
C ILE A 301 4.32 24.57 3.22
N ARG A 302 3.70 25.32 4.15
CA ARG A 302 2.74 24.75 5.11
C ARG A 302 1.46 24.29 4.41
N GLU A 303 0.89 25.11 3.54
CA GLU A 303 -0.31 24.75 2.75
C GLU A 303 -0.03 23.56 1.82
N GLN A 304 1.18 23.47 1.25
CA GLN A 304 1.59 22.31 0.47
C GLN A 304 1.58 21.04 1.32
N MET A 305 2.16 21.10 2.52
CA MET A 305 2.20 19.98 3.45
C MET A 305 0.80 19.60 3.97
N GLU A 306 -0.08 20.57 4.18
CA GLU A 306 -1.49 20.32 4.52
C GLU A 306 -2.19 19.56 3.38
N GLY A 307 -1.96 19.95 2.13
CA GLY A 307 -2.46 19.23 0.95
C GLY A 307 -1.94 17.80 0.85
N VAL A 308 -0.67 17.54 1.20
CA VAL A 308 -0.15 16.17 1.34
C VAL A 308 -0.95 15.42 2.40
N MET A 309 -1.11 15.96 3.61
CA MET A 309 -1.88 15.27 4.66
C MET A 309 -3.33 14.98 4.24
N GLU A 310 -4.00 15.92 3.57
CA GLU A 310 -5.36 15.76 3.06
C GLU A 310 -5.47 14.66 2.00
N LYS A 311 -4.50 14.57 1.09
CA LYS A 311 -4.42 13.51 0.07
C LYS A 311 -4.38 12.11 0.69
N TYR A 312 -3.61 11.92 1.77
CA TYR A 312 -3.44 10.59 2.39
C TYR A 312 -4.41 10.31 3.55
N ALA A 313 -5.04 11.32 4.13
CA ALA A 313 -5.93 11.17 5.28
C ALA A 313 -7.04 10.10 5.10
N PRO A 314 -7.73 9.99 3.94
CA PRO A 314 -8.74 8.95 3.73
C PRO A 314 -8.20 7.52 3.84
N TYR A 315 -6.90 7.33 3.62
CA TYR A 315 -6.24 6.03 3.56
C TYR A 315 -5.39 5.73 4.80
N ALA A 316 -5.11 6.76 5.61
CA ALA A 316 -4.28 6.68 6.80
C ALA A 316 -4.99 6.14 8.05
N ALA A 317 -6.34 6.11 8.06
CA ALA A 317 -7.17 5.64 9.18
C ALA A 317 -7.24 4.10 9.32
N CYS A 318 -6.28 3.37 8.74
CA CYS A 318 -6.15 1.92 8.86
C CYS A 318 -5.40 1.59 10.18
N PRO A 319 -5.74 0.53 10.94
CA PRO A 319 -5.08 0.17 12.21
C PRO A 319 -3.58 -0.25 12.11
N LEU A 320 -2.91 0.11 11.02
CA LEU A 320 -1.50 -0.15 10.76
C LEU A 320 -0.56 0.70 11.65
N HIS A 321 -1.00 1.86 12.15
CA HIS A 321 -0.16 2.75 12.97
C HIS A 321 -0.49 2.70 14.47
N ARG A 322 -1.20 1.67 14.96
CA ARG A 322 -1.48 1.49 16.41
C ARG A 322 -0.24 1.52 17.30
N SER A 323 0.91 1.08 16.78
CA SER A 323 2.19 1.12 17.48
C SER A 323 2.84 2.50 17.53
N VAL A 324 2.43 3.41 16.66
CA VAL A 324 2.91 4.79 16.59
C VAL A 324 2.01 5.67 17.45
N ARG A 325 2.60 6.38 18.41
CA ARG A 325 1.85 7.28 19.30
C ARG A 325 2.18 8.73 19.02
N ILE A 326 1.13 9.55 18.93
CA ILE A 326 1.18 11.00 18.80
C ILE A 326 0.41 11.59 19.98
N LYS A 327 1.06 12.46 20.79
CA LYS A 327 0.52 12.96 22.07
C LYS A 327 -0.02 11.88 23.02
N GLY A 328 0.51 10.65 22.94
CA GLY A 328 0.05 9.51 23.75
C GLY A 328 -1.17 8.76 23.20
N GLN A 329 -1.77 9.20 22.09
CA GLN A 329 -2.81 8.44 21.37
C GLN A 329 -2.19 7.66 20.19
N PRO A 330 -2.72 6.48 19.83
CA PRO A 330 -2.41 5.84 18.55
C PRO A 330 -2.60 6.81 17.39
N MET A 331 -1.68 6.82 16.43
CA MET A 331 -1.68 7.75 15.31
C MET A 331 -2.98 7.69 14.49
N ASP A 332 -3.54 6.49 14.28
CA ASP A 332 -4.79 6.29 13.54
C ASP A 332 -5.96 7.07 14.18
N LEU A 333 -6.04 7.08 15.51
CA LEU A 333 -7.08 7.80 16.26
C LEU A 333 -6.81 9.31 16.31
N ALA A 334 -5.54 9.71 16.32
CA ALA A 334 -5.17 11.12 16.28
C ALA A 334 -5.56 11.74 14.94
N MET A 335 -5.40 11.01 13.82
CA MET A 335 -5.70 11.51 12.48
C MET A 335 -7.20 11.64 12.19
N SER A 336 -8.06 10.79 12.79
CA SER A 336 -9.50 10.83 12.54
C SER A 336 -10.24 11.98 13.25
N GLY A 337 -9.60 12.65 14.21
CA GLY A 337 -10.26 13.59 15.13
C GLY A 337 -9.77 15.02 15.09
N ILE A 338 -8.77 15.35 14.26
CA ILE A 338 -8.14 16.69 14.22
C ILE A 338 -7.97 17.18 12.78
N SER A 339 -7.90 18.49 12.59
CA SER A 339 -7.64 19.07 11.26
C SER A 339 -6.20 18.78 10.80
N SER A 340 -5.95 18.81 9.48
CA SER A 340 -4.60 18.67 8.92
C SER A 340 -3.60 19.66 9.54
N ALA A 341 -4.02 20.90 9.76
CA ALA A 341 -3.22 21.92 10.42
C ALA A 341 -2.83 21.54 11.87
N GLU A 342 -3.80 21.05 12.66
CA GLU A 342 -3.56 20.61 14.04
C GLU A 342 -2.69 19.35 14.11
N PHE A 343 -2.86 18.43 13.16
CA PHE A 343 -2.01 17.26 13.01
C PHE A 343 -0.56 17.68 12.72
N LEU A 344 -0.34 18.64 11.82
CA LEU A 344 1.01 19.12 11.49
C LEU A 344 1.71 19.81 12.65
N ASP A 345 1.00 20.64 13.42
CA ASP A 345 1.58 21.26 14.63
C ASP A 345 1.99 20.20 15.66
N THR A 346 1.20 19.13 15.74
CA THR A 346 1.50 17.98 16.59
C THR A 346 2.69 17.17 16.05
N LEU A 347 2.76 16.95 14.75
CA LEU A 347 3.83 16.21 14.09
C LEU A 347 5.17 16.95 14.20
N ALA A 348 5.17 18.27 13.99
CA ALA A 348 6.34 19.14 14.12
C ALA A 348 6.95 19.13 15.54
N THR A 349 6.11 18.91 16.56
CA THR A 349 6.53 18.83 17.96
C THR A 349 6.85 17.40 18.43
N SER A 350 6.57 16.39 17.61
CA SER A 350 6.78 14.98 17.92
C SER A 350 8.26 14.53 17.85
N GLY A 351 8.52 13.27 18.16
CA GLY A 351 9.83 12.64 17.94
C GLY A 351 10.10 12.23 16.49
N TRP A 352 9.11 12.32 15.60
CA TRP A 352 9.25 11.95 14.19
C TRP A 352 9.94 13.02 13.36
N VAL A 353 9.85 14.27 13.80
CA VAL A 353 10.40 15.44 13.11
C VAL A 353 11.50 16.06 13.96
N LYS A 354 12.67 16.26 13.35
CA LYS A 354 13.73 17.11 13.88
C LYS A 354 13.66 18.45 13.12
N PRO A 355 13.05 19.51 13.69
CA PRO A 355 12.87 20.79 13.01
C PRO A 355 14.17 21.35 12.41
N GLY A 356 14.14 21.72 11.13
CA GLY A 356 15.29 22.23 10.38
C GLY A 356 16.26 21.16 9.84
N TYR A 357 16.05 19.88 10.17
CA TYR A 357 16.96 18.79 9.80
C TYR A 357 16.17 17.61 9.18
N PRO A 358 15.77 17.69 7.90
CA PRO A 358 14.96 16.66 7.24
C PRO A 358 15.63 15.29 7.27
N GLU A 359 16.89 15.18 6.85
CA GLU A 359 17.62 13.90 6.79
C GLU A 359 17.85 13.24 8.15
N GLU A 360 17.75 14.00 9.24
CA GLU A 360 17.86 13.47 10.59
C GLU A 360 16.52 13.04 11.19
N SER A 361 15.40 13.47 10.57
CA SER A 361 14.05 13.20 11.03
C SER A 361 13.67 11.74 10.79
N ALA A 362 13.05 11.10 11.80
CA ALA A 362 12.62 9.71 11.69
C ALA A 362 11.56 9.51 10.60
N LEU A 363 10.73 10.53 10.34
CA LEU A 363 9.77 10.53 9.23
C LEU A 363 10.49 10.32 7.89
N VAL A 364 11.46 11.18 7.55
CA VAL A 364 12.20 11.09 6.28
C VAL A 364 12.98 9.77 6.18
N LYS A 365 13.65 9.37 7.27
CA LYS A 365 14.36 8.07 7.33
C LYS A 365 13.44 6.87 7.11
N SER A 366 12.15 6.98 7.42
CA SER A 366 11.21 5.88 7.24
C SER A 366 10.71 5.71 5.80
N LEU A 367 11.01 6.68 4.92
CA LEU A 367 10.66 6.67 3.50
C LEU A 367 11.66 5.87 2.64
N SER A 368 12.82 5.50 3.19
CA SER A 368 13.84 4.74 2.47
C SER A 368 13.45 3.26 2.32
N PHE A 369 14.03 2.57 1.32
CA PHE A 369 13.84 1.13 1.14
C PHE A 369 14.21 0.33 2.41
N GLY A 370 13.47 -0.75 2.66
CA GLY A 370 13.58 -1.56 3.86
C GLY A 370 12.92 -0.95 5.10
N LYS A 371 12.20 0.18 4.96
CA LYS A 371 11.54 0.89 6.06
C LYS A 371 10.04 0.94 5.87
N LYS A 372 9.35 1.32 6.94
CA LYS A 372 7.89 1.18 7.11
C LYS A 372 7.04 2.06 6.20
N MET A 373 7.63 3.06 5.55
CA MET A 373 6.91 4.05 4.73
C MET A 373 7.53 4.19 3.34
N PHE A 374 8.29 3.19 2.89
CA PHE A 374 8.87 3.17 1.55
C PHE A 374 7.80 3.36 0.49
N LYS A 375 7.96 4.37 -0.38
CA LYS A 375 7.00 4.73 -1.46
C LYS A 375 5.53 4.89 -1.03
N VAL A 376 5.25 5.14 0.26
CA VAL A 376 3.92 5.61 0.69
C VAL A 376 3.61 6.98 0.07
N PHE A 377 4.63 7.84 0.00
CA PHE A 377 4.54 9.15 -0.61
C PHE A 377 5.25 9.15 -1.97
N ASP A 378 4.65 9.75 -2.99
CA ASP A 378 5.34 9.99 -4.26
C ASP A 378 6.50 10.98 -4.10
N ASP A 379 7.39 11.05 -5.09
CA ASP A 379 8.60 11.87 -5.03
C ASP A 379 8.30 13.35 -4.76
N ASN A 380 7.22 13.88 -5.32
CA ASN A 380 6.83 15.27 -5.09
C ASN A 380 6.38 15.50 -3.65
N ASP A 381 5.56 14.61 -3.11
CA ASP A 381 5.12 14.64 -1.71
C ASP A 381 6.31 14.53 -0.75
N GLN A 382 7.28 13.66 -1.04
CA GLN A 382 8.51 13.55 -0.24
C GLN A 382 9.33 14.84 -0.23
N GLU A 383 9.44 15.53 -1.37
CA GLU A 383 10.11 16.82 -1.46
C GLU A 383 9.38 17.92 -0.69
N VAL A 384 8.05 17.93 -0.72
CA VAL A 384 7.23 18.82 0.13
C VAL A 384 7.50 18.54 1.61
N ILE A 385 7.52 17.28 2.03
CA ILE A 385 7.81 16.89 3.42
C ILE A 385 9.19 17.40 3.85
N LYS A 386 10.24 17.19 3.04
CA LYS A 386 11.61 17.63 3.36
C LYS A 386 11.71 19.16 3.46
N LYS A 387 11.10 19.89 2.52
CA LYS A 387 11.06 21.36 2.53
C LYS A 387 10.29 21.90 3.73
N TRP A 388 9.16 21.29 4.08
CA TRP A 388 8.40 21.64 5.27
C TRP A 388 9.23 21.46 6.54
N ILE A 389 9.89 20.31 6.74
CA ILE A 389 10.75 20.08 7.91
C ILE A 389 11.88 21.11 7.96
N SER A 390 12.50 21.41 6.82
CA SER A 390 13.58 22.40 6.72
C SER A 390 13.13 23.81 7.08
N SER A 391 11.86 24.16 6.82
CA SER A 391 11.29 25.45 7.16
C SER A 391 10.98 25.64 8.66
N LEU A 392 10.91 24.56 9.43
CA LEU A 392 10.61 24.62 10.85
C LEU A 392 11.81 25.19 11.63
N PRO A 393 11.58 26.05 12.64
CA PRO A 393 12.65 26.64 13.43
C PRO A 393 13.40 25.55 14.21
N PRO A 394 14.73 25.43 14.08
CA PRO A 394 15.52 24.48 14.85
C PRO A 394 15.28 24.69 16.35
N ARG A 395 15.04 23.60 17.08
CA ARG A 395 14.98 23.70 18.55
C ARG A 395 16.36 24.15 19.04
N LYS A 396 16.42 25.34 19.68
CA LYS A 396 17.64 25.78 20.38
C LYS A 396 18.05 24.66 21.32
N GLN A 397 19.20 24.04 21.06
CA GLN A 397 19.81 23.16 22.04
C GLN A 397 20.06 24.03 23.29
N GLN A 398 19.30 23.79 24.36
CA GLN A 398 19.72 24.28 25.67
C GLN A 398 21.01 23.54 26.00
N ARG A 399 22.16 24.17 25.72
CA ARG A 399 23.41 23.78 26.38
C ARG A 399 23.18 23.98 27.87
N PRO A 400 23.53 23.02 28.75
CA PRO A 400 23.66 23.32 30.15
C PRO A 400 24.70 24.44 30.26
N THR A 401 24.29 25.61 30.73
CA THR A 401 25.23 26.67 31.09
C THR A 401 26.07 26.14 32.23
N GLN A 402 27.36 25.89 31.97
CA GLN A 402 28.35 25.78 33.03
C GLN A 402 28.49 27.17 33.65
N ASP A 403 27.70 27.45 34.68
CA ASP A 403 27.98 28.57 35.58
C ASP A 403 29.10 28.13 36.52
N SER A 404 30.24 28.76 36.32
CA SER A 404 31.38 28.74 37.22
C SER A 404 31.08 29.52 38.49
N ASN A 405 31.43 28.92 39.63
CA ASN A 405 31.73 29.49 40.94
C ASN A 405 30.56 30.01 41.80
N THR A 406 30.34 29.31 42.92
CA THR A 406 30.86 29.78 44.23
C THR A 406 30.86 28.63 45.24
N ASN A 407 32.01 28.49 45.93
CA ASN A 407 32.13 27.74 47.18
C ASN A 407 31.14 28.31 48.21
N THR A 408 30.61 27.48 49.13
CA THR A 408 30.94 27.46 50.58
C THR A 408 30.01 26.48 51.33
N THR A 409 30.63 25.54 52.08
CA THR A 409 30.19 24.85 53.33
C THR A 409 28.85 24.11 53.47
N GLN A 410 28.98 22.78 53.55
CA GLN A 410 28.52 21.84 54.59
C GLN A 410 27.15 21.99 55.31
N SER A 411 26.44 20.84 55.26
CA SER A 411 25.62 20.19 56.31
C SER A 411 24.18 20.64 56.52
N SER A 412 23.23 19.80 56.05
CA SER A 412 22.11 19.32 56.90
C SER A 412 21.30 18.19 56.23
N LEU A 413 20.79 17.31 57.10
CA LEU A 413 19.91 16.16 56.86
C LEU A 413 18.51 16.50 56.31
N LEU A 414 17.86 15.43 55.80
CA LEU A 414 16.41 15.11 55.66
C LEU A 414 15.80 15.10 54.24
N ALA A 415 15.08 13.99 53.98
CA ALA A 415 14.52 13.42 52.74
C ALA A 415 13.19 14.08 52.28
N PRO A 416 12.30 13.51 51.41
CA PRO A 416 12.37 12.44 50.38
C PRO A 416 11.67 12.79 49.01
N LEU A 417 11.63 11.80 48.09
CA LEU A 417 10.68 11.59 46.97
C LEU A 417 10.74 12.42 45.65
N ALA A 418 10.70 11.63 44.57
CA ALA A 418 10.10 11.86 43.25
C ALA A 418 10.90 12.56 42.12
N ARG A 419 10.67 11.97 40.92
CA ARG A 419 10.70 12.53 39.56
C ARG A 419 11.99 12.46 38.70
N THR A 420 11.91 11.54 37.74
CA THR A 420 11.96 11.76 36.27
C THR A 420 13.19 12.36 35.58
N ARG A 421 13.62 11.58 34.57
CA ARG A 421 14.03 11.93 33.18
C ARG A 421 15.46 12.40 32.91
N ASN A 422 16.04 11.62 31.99
CA ASN A 422 16.96 11.97 30.91
C ASN A 422 18.43 12.17 31.28
N TYR A 423 19.24 11.14 31.02
CA TYR A 423 20.43 11.32 30.20
C TYR A 423 20.47 10.23 29.13
N ILE A 424 20.56 10.69 27.90
CA ILE A 424 20.68 9.93 26.67
C ILE A 424 22.00 10.42 26.03
N TYR A 425 22.76 9.48 25.46
CA TYR A 425 23.92 9.62 24.55
C TYR A 425 25.33 9.82 25.14
N LEU A 426 25.97 8.68 25.43
CA LEU A 426 27.34 8.25 25.05
C LEU A 426 27.35 6.75 25.38
N LEU A 427 27.56 5.75 24.53
CA LEU A 427 28.50 5.56 23.44
C LEU A 427 27.95 4.50 22.49
N LEU A 428 27.92 4.81 21.20
CA LEU A 428 27.95 3.82 20.11
C LEU A 428 29.42 3.56 19.78
N SER A 429 29.82 2.29 19.79
CA SER A 429 30.83 1.63 18.94
C SER A 429 31.72 0.64 19.69
N THR A 430 31.90 -0.54 19.08
CA THR A 430 32.97 -1.56 19.27
C THR A 430 32.98 -2.49 20.50
N LEU A 431 32.60 -3.75 20.27
CA LEU A 431 33.26 -5.02 20.71
C LEU A 431 32.40 -6.19 20.19
N CYS A 432 32.52 -6.65 18.94
CA CYS A 432 33.55 -7.56 18.39
C CYS A 432 33.98 -8.72 19.32
N VAL A 433 33.56 -9.93 18.95
CA VAL A 433 34.40 -11.14 18.71
C VAL A 433 35.16 -11.76 19.91
N LEU A 434 34.89 -13.06 20.13
CA LEU A 434 35.60 -14.09 20.90
C LEU A 434 35.35 -14.22 22.42
N VAL A 435 34.70 -15.33 22.79
CA VAL A 435 35.28 -16.28 23.76
C VAL A 435 35.23 -17.68 23.14
N PHE A 436 36.39 -18.33 23.20
CA PHE A 436 36.85 -19.53 22.52
C PHE A 436 36.24 -20.85 23.04
N MET A 437 36.41 -21.87 22.19
CA MET A 437 36.28 -23.32 22.39
C MET A 437 36.74 -23.90 23.74
N SER A 438 36.08 -24.97 24.15
CA SER A 438 36.66 -26.19 24.75
C SER A 438 35.58 -27.29 24.71
N LEU A 439 35.64 -28.24 23.77
CA LEU A 439 36.32 -29.55 23.83
C LEU A 439 35.43 -30.69 24.37
N SER A 440 35.33 -31.73 23.53
CA SER A 440 35.22 -33.16 23.86
C SER A 440 33.85 -33.85 23.89
N VAL A 441 33.79 -34.84 22.98
CA VAL A 441 32.84 -35.96 22.75
C VAL A 441 31.67 -35.67 21.81
#